data_AF-A1CXG0-F1
#
_entry.id   AF-A1CXG0-F1
#
_cell.length_a   1.000
_cell.length_b   1.000
_cell.length_c   1.000
_cell.angle_alpha   90.00
_cell.angle_beta   90.00
_cell.angle_gamma   90.00
#
_symmetry.space_group_name_H-M   'P 1'
#
loop_
_entity.id
_entity.type
_entity.pdbx_description
1 polymer ?
#
loop_
_entity_poly.entity_id
_entity_poly.type
_entity_poly.pdbx_seq_one_letter_code
_entity_poly.pdbx_strand_id
1 'polypeptide(L)'
;MAIERSLAEQYHNLERAREERINREYAAKFATLESPLEARFDPRLFLAKYFLGPTGAPDKEKQREALILEDVDGSDFSKAVRGVPGLLAHITRRLTLVGWEDSFDRGLDAAFATCSAPGARFHTPTSEANFDLDRFMAKYFLDGLNGKPDPKKTADPIELYPFFEHLPRLISVVKSIPGLHLIQVEGAWSKYTIVGWDIAKVMAIKERYEDEREREKAEEEAKKLAQRQECWQKALQPHRDYMKSYRPPAGPLTLDDLVGSYTILCEAIDEHLGNYHDELTLEIQKPASANGVVAAFNLGLIEGTMLLALSHDSLHRLLEEQPPELTYYEEDEEDESDGYGSTSKKRKASEPSGGQAIRRRLGEAPKPNRVYLQWGGRVVDAEIEVDQGDEHTGYLDFDASKATARGEWVYPAMWGKERKLAFSIYKRGDQPRETPTNWNYWAEKWYDIECRQRWGGW
;
A
#
# COMPACT_ATOMS: atom_id res chain seq x y z
N MET A 1 -5.76 64.20 -14.69
CA MET A 1 -7.20 64.28 -14.35
C MET A 1 -8.15 64.06 -15.54
N ALA A 2 -8.21 64.92 -16.58
CA ALA A 2 -9.16 64.68 -17.70
C ALA A 2 -8.80 63.46 -18.58
N ILE A 3 -7.50 63.26 -18.84
CA ILE A 3 -6.99 62.13 -19.65
C ILE A 3 -7.19 60.80 -18.93
N GLU A 4 -7.00 60.76 -17.60
CA GLU A 4 -7.19 59.55 -16.79
C GLU A 4 -8.65 59.11 -16.72
N ARG A 5 -9.61 60.05 -16.63
CA ARG A 5 -11.05 59.74 -16.70
C ARG A 5 -11.44 59.15 -18.05
N SER A 6 -10.91 59.72 -19.14
CA SER A 6 -11.18 59.21 -20.49
C SER A 6 -10.63 57.80 -20.73
N LEU A 7 -9.48 57.46 -20.16
CA LEU A 7 -8.89 56.12 -20.28
C LEU A 7 -9.66 55.08 -19.45
N ALA A 8 -10.12 55.43 -18.25
CA ALA A 8 -10.95 54.56 -17.42
C ALA A 8 -12.29 54.22 -18.09
N GLU A 9 -12.96 55.20 -18.71
CA GLU A 9 -14.20 54.98 -19.46
C GLU A 9 -13.98 54.08 -20.69
N GLN A 10 -12.89 54.28 -21.42
CA GLN A 10 -12.53 53.41 -22.55
C GLN A 10 -12.26 51.97 -22.10
N TYR A 11 -11.56 51.79 -20.98
CA TYR A 11 -11.30 50.48 -20.40
C TYR A 11 -12.59 49.76 -20.01
N HIS A 12 -13.50 50.43 -19.29
CA HIS A 12 -14.80 49.84 -18.91
C HIS A 12 -15.68 49.50 -20.12
N ASN A 13 -15.65 50.31 -21.18
CA ASN A 13 -16.39 49.99 -22.40
C ASN A 13 -15.80 48.79 -23.14
N LEU A 14 -14.47 48.64 -23.15
CA LEU A 14 -13.80 47.46 -23.71
C LEU A 14 -14.08 46.20 -22.89
N GLU A 15 -14.09 46.29 -21.56
CA GLU A 15 -14.48 45.19 -20.67
C GLU A 15 -15.92 44.75 -20.95
N ARG A 16 -16.87 45.69 -20.99
CA ARG A 16 -18.28 45.40 -21.29
C ARG A 16 -18.44 44.73 -22.66
N ALA A 17 -17.78 45.25 -23.70
CA ALA A 17 -17.85 44.67 -25.04
C ALA A 17 -17.25 43.25 -25.09
N ARG A 18 -16.17 43.00 -24.33
CA ARG A 18 -15.56 41.67 -24.19
C ARG A 18 -16.51 40.72 -23.47
N GLU A 19 -17.09 41.13 -22.35
CA GLU A 19 -18.07 40.34 -21.60
C GLU A 19 -19.30 40.01 -22.45
N GLU A 20 -19.83 40.98 -23.19
CA GLU A 20 -20.94 40.75 -24.12
C GLU A 20 -20.58 39.72 -25.19
N ARG A 21 -19.37 39.78 -25.77
CA ARG A 21 -18.93 38.81 -26.76
C ARG A 21 -18.82 37.40 -26.15
N ILE A 22 -18.21 37.28 -24.96
CA ILE A 22 -18.10 36.01 -24.24
C ILE A 22 -19.51 35.46 -23.95
N ASN A 23 -20.43 36.30 -23.45
CA ASN A 23 -21.80 35.90 -23.16
C ASN A 23 -22.56 35.44 -24.43
N ARG A 24 -22.35 36.10 -25.58
CA ARG A 24 -22.94 35.69 -26.86
C ARG A 24 -22.39 34.36 -27.35
N GLU A 25 -21.07 34.16 -27.29
CA GLU A 25 -20.43 32.89 -27.65
C GLU A 25 -20.90 31.76 -26.73
N TYR A 26 -21.01 32.04 -25.43
CA TYR A 26 -21.49 31.10 -24.43
C TYR A 26 -22.95 30.71 -24.64
N ALA A 27 -23.82 31.68 -24.93
CA ALA A 27 -25.23 31.46 -25.27
C ALA A 27 -25.39 30.69 -26.60
N ALA A 28 -24.58 31.01 -27.61
CA ALA A 28 -24.57 30.29 -28.87
C ALA A 28 -24.14 28.83 -28.68
N LYS A 29 -23.12 28.58 -27.84
CA LYS A 29 -22.71 27.22 -27.48
C LYS A 29 -23.82 26.48 -26.75
N PHE A 30 -24.43 27.09 -25.73
CA PHE A 30 -25.57 26.51 -25.01
C PHE A 30 -26.71 26.13 -25.96
N ALA A 31 -27.07 26.98 -26.92
CA ALA A 31 -28.14 26.72 -27.89
C ALA A 31 -27.89 25.52 -28.82
N THR A 32 -26.64 25.03 -28.93
CA THR A 32 -26.30 23.82 -29.70
C THR A 32 -26.40 22.53 -28.89
N LEU A 33 -26.57 22.62 -27.57
CA LEU A 33 -26.65 21.46 -26.70
C LEU A 33 -28.09 20.94 -26.60
N GLU A 34 -28.24 19.62 -26.49
CA GLU A 34 -29.52 18.98 -26.16
C GLU A 34 -29.60 18.66 -24.66
N SER A 35 -30.81 18.57 -24.12
CA SER A 35 -31.01 18.10 -22.74
C SER A 35 -30.55 16.63 -22.62
N PRO A 36 -29.80 16.23 -21.58
CA PRO A 36 -29.51 16.95 -20.34
C PRO A 36 -28.19 17.76 -20.34
N LEU A 37 -27.45 17.83 -21.46
CA LEU A 37 -26.15 18.51 -21.52
C LEU A 37 -26.26 20.02 -21.25
N GLU A 38 -27.38 20.63 -21.62
CA GLU A 38 -27.72 22.01 -21.30
C GLU A 38 -27.65 22.30 -19.79
N ALA A 39 -28.26 21.44 -18.98
CA ALA A 39 -28.33 21.59 -17.52
C ALA A 39 -26.95 21.50 -16.85
N ARG A 40 -26.05 20.69 -17.41
CA ARG A 40 -24.66 20.56 -16.95
C ARG A 40 -23.80 21.75 -17.34
N PHE A 41 -24.06 22.31 -18.52
CA PHE A 41 -23.29 23.42 -19.05
C PHE A 41 -23.58 24.71 -18.30
N ASP A 42 -24.87 25.07 -18.17
CA ASP A 42 -25.30 26.22 -17.39
C ASP A 42 -26.72 26.00 -16.82
N PRO A 43 -26.82 25.69 -15.51
CA PRO A 43 -28.10 25.51 -14.86
C PRO A 43 -29.06 26.70 -14.97
N ARG A 44 -28.55 27.94 -15.00
CA ARG A 44 -29.39 29.14 -15.03
C ARG A 44 -30.00 29.34 -16.42
N LEU A 45 -29.20 29.16 -17.47
CA LEU A 45 -29.71 29.20 -18.85
C LEU A 45 -30.68 28.05 -19.12
N PHE A 46 -30.40 26.86 -18.58
CA PHE A 46 -31.33 25.73 -18.61
C PHE A 46 -32.67 26.09 -17.97
N LEU A 47 -32.68 26.62 -16.74
CA LEU A 47 -33.93 27.01 -16.08
C LEU A 47 -34.64 28.15 -16.81
N ALA A 48 -33.90 29.12 -17.37
CA ALA A 48 -34.48 30.17 -18.19
C ALA A 48 -35.16 29.63 -19.45
N LYS A 49 -34.56 28.61 -20.09
CA LYS A 49 -35.10 27.96 -21.28
C LYS A 49 -36.43 27.24 -20.97
N TYR A 50 -36.47 26.44 -19.91
CA TYR A 50 -37.60 25.53 -19.64
C TYR A 50 -38.64 26.06 -18.64
N PHE A 51 -38.25 26.87 -17.66
CA PHE A 51 -39.11 27.21 -16.51
C PHE A 51 -39.38 28.71 -16.31
N LEU A 52 -38.67 29.61 -17.03
CA LEU A 52 -38.87 31.06 -16.90
C LEU A 52 -39.42 31.67 -18.20
N GLY A 53 -40.31 32.65 -18.04
CA GLY A 53 -40.78 33.50 -19.13
C GLY A 53 -39.74 34.54 -19.57
N PRO A 54 -40.03 35.34 -20.62
CA PRO A 54 -39.11 36.34 -21.15
C PRO A 54 -38.63 37.39 -20.14
N THR A 55 -39.41 37.64 -19.09
CA THR A 55 -39.08 38.59 -18.02
C THR A 55 -38.24 37.97 -16.89
N GLY A 56 -37.90 36.68 -17.00
CA GLY A 56 -37.26 35.90 -15.93
C GLY A 56 -38.22 35.46 -14.82
N ALA A 57 -39.52 35.75 -14.93
CA ALA A 57 -40.52 35.26 -13.99
C ALA A 57 -40.81 33.76 -14.22
N PRO A 58 -41.14 32.98 -13.16
CA PRO A 58 -41.58 31.59 -13.31
C PRO A 58 -42.77 31.46 -14.27
N ASP A 59 -42.69 30.49 -15.19
CA ASP A 59 -43.70 30.26 -16.22
C ASP A 59 -44.04 28.76 -16.29
N LYS A 60 -45.13 28.38 -15.63
CA LYS A 60 -45.60 26.99 -15.56
C LYS A 60 -46.07 26.45 -16.90
N GLU A 61 -46.43 27.32 -17.84
CA GLU A 61 -46.96 26.90 -19.14
C GLU A 61 -45.87 26.39 -20.08
N LYS A 62 -44.63 26.84 -19.88
CA LYS A 62 -43.48 26.39 -20.69
C LYS A 62 -43.12 24.93 -20.44
N GLN A 63 -43.23 24.47 -19.19
CA GLN A 63 -42.88 23.11 -18.81
C GLN A 63 -43.79 22.65 -17.67
N ARG A 64 -44.92 22.02 -17.99
CA ARG A 64 -45.92 21.62 -16.99
C ARG A 64 -45.52 20.38 -16.19
N GLU A 65 -44.89 19.41 -16.86
CA GLU A 65 -44.42 18.17 -16.25
C GLU A 65 -42.96 18.29 -15.82
N ALA A 66 -42.55 17.53 -14.82
CA ALA A 66 -41.16 17.53 -14.38
C ALA A 66 -40.22 16.97 -15.46
N LEU A 67 -39.00 17.51 -15.53
CA LEU A 67 -37.94 17.02 -16.39
C LEU A 67 -37.06 16.04 -15.62
N ILE A 68 -36.79 14.88 -16.23
CA ILE A 68 -35.89 13.85 -15.72
C ILE A 68 -34.58 13.96 -16.48
N LEU A 69 -33.49 14.23 -15.76
CA LEU A 69 -32.19 14.53 -16.33
C LEU A 69 -31.17 13.48 -15.86
N GLU A 70 -30.45 12.89 -16.81
CA GLU A 70 -29.40 11.91 -16.51
C GLU A 70 -28.06 12.59 -16.18
N ASP A 71 -27.43 12.10 -15.10
CA ASP A 71 -26.13 12.49 -14.59
C ASP A 71 -25.93 14.02 -14.40
N VAL A 72 -27.00 14.77 -14.14
CA VAL A 72 -26.94 16.18 -13.74
C VAL A 72 -26.83 16.26 -12.23
N ASP A 73 -25.64 16.41 -11.68
CA ASP A 73 -25.44 16.59 -10.24
C ASP A 73 -24.77 17.94 -9.93
N GLY A 74 -24.68 18.27 -8.64
CA GLY A 74 -23.88 19.41 -8.17
C GLY A 74 -24.67 20.53 -7.48
N SER A 75 -23.93 21.27 -6.65
CA SER A 75 -24.50 22.34 -5.82
C SER A 75 -25.06 23.50 -6.64
N ASP A 76 -24.53 23.74 -7.83
CA ASP A 76 -24.89 24.91 -8.63
C ASP A 76 -26.25 24.73 -9.30
N PHE A 77 -26.57 23.51 -9.75
CA PHE A 77 -27.91 23.19 -10.23
C PHE A 77 -28.94 23.32 -9.10
N SER A 78 -28.65 22.74 -7.93
CA SER A 78 -29.51 22.89 -6.73
C SER A 78 -29.73 24.36 -6.32
N LYS A 79 -28.68 25.19 -6.36
CA LYS A 79 -28.77 26.63 -6.05
C LYS A 79 -29.61 27.36 -7.10
N ALA A 80 -29.43 27.03 -8.38
CA ALA A 80 -30.20 27.64 -9.46
C ALA A 80 -31.70 27.33 -9.33
N VAL A 81 -32.06 26.06 -9.07
CA VAL A 81 -33.46 25.64 -8.88
C VAL A 81 -34.09 26.38 -7.70
N ARG A 82 -33.39 26.47 -6.55
CA ARG A 82 -33.87 27.21 -5.37
C ARG A 82 -34.09 28.71 -5.61
N GLY A 83 -33.47 29.27 -6.65
CA GLY A 83 -33.68 30.66 -7.07
C GLY A 83 -35.00 30.90 -7.79
N VAL A 84 -35.72 29.84 -8.19
CA VAL A 84 -36.98 29.93 -8.95
C VAL A 84 -38.16 29.56 -8.03
N PRO A 85 -39.04 30.52 -7.66
CA PRO A 85 -40.18 30.24 -6.80
C PRO A 85 -41.11 29.14 -7.33
N GLY A 86 -41.47 28.20 -6.46
CA GLY A 86 -42.36 27.07 -6.77
C GLY A 86 -41.72 25.90 -7.53
N LEU A 87 -40.41 25.97 -7.82
CA LEU A 87 -39.66 24.90 -8.47
C LEU A 87 -38.93 24.04 -7.42
N LEU A 88 -39.02 22.73 -7.57
CA LEU A 88 -38.33 21.74 -6.73
C LEU A 88 -37.33 20.94 -7.56
N ALA A 89 -36.32 20.40 -6.90
CA ALA A 89 -35.43 19.42 -7.49
C ALA A 89 -35.11 18.29 -6.52
N HIS A 90 -35.00 17.09 -7.07
CA HIS A 90 -34.55 15.89 -6.39
C HIS A 90 -33.32 15.39 -7.12
N ILE A 91 -32.16 15.59 -6.50
CA ILE A 91 -30.86 15.41 -7.14
C ILE A 91 -30.21 14.19 -6.52
N THR A 92 -29.95 13.19 -7.35
CA THR A 92 -29.09 12.05 -7.00
C THR A 92 -27.89 12.06 -7.93
N ARG A 93 -26.90 11.20 -7.64
CA ARG A 93 -25.70 11.10 -8.48
C ARG A 93 -26.00 10.79 -9.96
N ARG A 94 -27.12 10.13 -10.25
CA ARG A 94 -27.43 9.60 -11.60
C ARG A 94 -28.67 10.21 -12.23
N LEU A 95 -29.64 10.60 -11.43
CA LEU A 95 -30.90 11.13 -11.90
C LEU A 95 -31.24 12.38 -11.12
N THR A 96 -31.57 13.43 -11.87
CA THR A 96 -32.09 14.66 -11.33
C THR A 96 -33.47 14.91 -11.88
N LEU A 97 -34.42 15.06 -10.98
CA LEU A 97 -35.75 15.53 -11.30
C LEU A 97 -35.82 17.02 -11.00
N VAL A 98 -36.39 17.80 -11.91
CA VAL A 98 -36.74 19.20 -11.68
C VAL A 98 -38.14 19.49 -12.19
N GLY A 99 -38.99 20.12 -11.38
CA GLY A 99 -40.38 20.35 -11.75
C GLY A 99 -41.10 21.25 -10.75
N TRP A 100 -42.32 21.64 -11.09
CA TRP A 100 -43.15 22.47 -10.22
C TRP A 100 -43.69 21.68 -9.04
N GLU A 101 -43.79 22.34 -7.89
CA GLU A 101 -44.24 21.75 -6.62
C GLU A 101 -45.56 20.96 -6.73
N ASP A 102 -46.52 21.45 -7.52
CA ASP A 102 -47.85 20.85 -7.70
C ASP A 102 -47.89 19.62 -8.63
N SER A 103 -46.83 19.39 -9.43
CA SER A 103 -46.68 18.20 -10.28
C SER A 103 -45.48 17.34 -9.90
N PHE A 104 -44.73 17.73 -8.86
CA PHE A 104 -43.44 17.13 -8.53
C PHE A 104 -43.53 15.65 -8.17
N ASP A 105 -44.55 15.26 -7.39
CA ASP A 105 -44.75 13.86 -6.99
C ASP A 105 -44.96 12.93 -8.18
N ARG A 106 -45.72 13.36 -9.19
CA ARG A 106 -45.88 12.59 -10.45
C ARG A 106 -44.55 12.45 -11.17
N GLY A 107 -43.74 13.51 -11.15
CA GLY A 107 -42.38 13.51 -11.68
C GLY A 107 -41.47 12.51 -10.96
N LEU A 108 -41.56 12.42 -9.63
CA LEU A 108 -40.81 11.46 -8.83
C LEU A 108 -41.21 10.02 -9.16
N ASP A 109 -42.50 9.75 -9.32
CA ASP A 109 -42.98 8.42 -9.72
C ASP A 109 -42.47 8.03 -11.11
N ALA A 110 -42.51 8.99 -12.06
CA ALA A 110 -41.99 8.78 -13.41
C ALA A 110 -40.47 8.54 -13.40
N ALA A 111 -39.70 9.35 -12.68
CA ALA A 111 -38.25 9.21 -12.56
C ALA A 111 -37.85 7.92 -11.85
N PHE A 112 -38.55 7.54 -10.79
CA PHE A 112 -38.34 6.26 -10.11
C PHE A 112 -38.58 5.09 -11.08
N ALA A 113 -39.65 5.15 -11.90
CA ALA A 113 -39.91 4.13 -12.92
C ALA A 113 -38.79 4.02 -13.97
N THR A 114 -38.09 5.12 -14.30
CA THR A 114 -36.93 5.08 -15.22
C THR A 114 -35.75 4.26 -14.69
N CYS A 115 -35.61 4.12 -13.36
CA CYS A 115 -34.56 3.29 -12.76
C CYS A 115 -34.69 1.79 -13.13
N SER A 116 -35.91 1.36 -13.47
CA SER A 116 -36.26 0.01 -13.90
C SER A 116 -36.41 -0.13 -15.42
N ALA A 117 -36.13 0.92 -16.21
CA ALA A 117 -36.36 0.90 -17.65
C ALA A 117 -35.44 -0.11 -18.37
N PRO A 118 -35.88 -0.74 -19.48
CA PRO A 118 -35.02 -1.56 -20.32
C PRO A 118 -33.78 -0.78 -20.75
N GLY A 119 -32.58 -1.34 -20.54
CA GLY A 119 -31.31 -0.68 -20.81
C GLY A 119 -30.73 0.11 -19.63
N ALA A 120 -31.34 0.04 -18.44
CA ALA A 120 -30.74 0.55 -17.22
C ALA A 120 -29.32 -0.01 -17.02
N ARG A 121 -28.34 0.88 -16.84
CA ARG A 121 -26.91 0.53 -16.78
C ARG A 121 -26.49 -0.14 -15.48
N PHE A 122 -27.30 -0.05 -14.43
CA PHE A 122 -26.94 -0.40 -13.07
C PHE A 122 -27.97 -1.36 -12.45
N HIS A 123 -27.56 -2.03 -11.38
CA HIS A 123 -28.44 -2.90 -10.61
C HIS A 123 -29.69 -2.15 -10.14
N THR A 124 -30.85 -2.54 -10.69
CA THR A 124 -32.12 -1.81 -10.55
C THR A 124 -32.53 -1.54 -9.10
N PRO A 125 -32.57 -2.53 -8.18
CA PRO A 125 -32.89 -2.27 -6.78
C PRO A 125 -31.96 -1.26 -6.12
N THR A 126 -30.66 -1.28 -6.45
CA THR A 126 -29.70 -0.30 -5.90
C THR A 126 -29.95 1.10 -6.45
N SER A 127 -30.23 1.21 -7.75
CA SER A 127 -30.55 2.49 -8.40
C SER A 127 -31.82 3.10 -7.82
N GLU A 128 -32.86 2.29 -7.61
CA GLU A 128 -34.13 2.72 -7.02
C GLU A 128 -33.96 3.15 -5.56
N ALA A 129 -33.24 2.38 -4.75
CA ALA A 129 -32.96 2.72 -3.36
C ALA A 129 -32.11 4.01 -3.25
N ASN A 130 -31.19 4.23 -4.18
CA ASN A 130 -30.40 5.47 -4.26
C ASN A 130 -31.23 6.67 -4.73
N PHE A 131 -32.17 6.44 -5.66
CA PHE A 131 -33.07 7.47 -6.14
C PHE A 131 -34.02 7.92 -5.04
N ASP A 132 -34.88 7.03 -4.56
CA ASP A 132 -35.86 7.35 -3.53
C ASP A 132 -36.10 6.12 -2.65
N LEU A 133 -35.57 6.20 -1.42
CA LEU A 133 -35.66 5.10 -0.46
C LEU A 133 -37.12 4.78 -0.08
N ASP A 134 -38.00 5.78 0.04
CA ASP A 134 -39.38 5.54 0.47
C ASP A 134 -40.17 4.84 -0.64
N ARG A 135 -39.96 5.22 -1.90
CA ARG A 135 -40.52 4.52 -3.06
C ARG A 135 -39.93 3.12 -3.24
N PHE A 136 -38.64 2.94 -2.98
CA PHE A 136 -38.02 1.62 -2.91
C PHE A 136 -38.69 0.73 -1.85
N MET A 137 -38.87 1.25 -0.63
CA MET A 137 -39.56 0.52 0.44
C MET A 137 -41.01 0.22 0.09
N ALA A 138 -41.73 1.17 -0.52
CA ALA A 138 -43.10 0.98 -1.00
C ALA A 138 -43.20 -0.07 -2.11
N LYS A 139 -42.22 -0.14 -3.01
CA LYS A 139 -42.21 -1.12 -4.10
C LYS A 139 -41.95 -2.53 -3.59
N TYR A 140 -40.98 -2.71 -2.70
CA TYR A 140 -40.47 -4.05 -2.34
C TYR A 140 -40.98 -4.59 -1.00
N PHE A 141 -41.40 -3.73 -0.06
CA PHE A 141 -41.61 -4.14 1.33
C PHE A 141 -42.90 -3.61 1.98
N LEU A 142 -43.55 -2.57 1.44
CA LEU A 142 -44.77 -2.00 2.03
C LEU A 142 -45.94 -2.07 1.05
N ASP A 143 -47.19 -2.04 1.51
CA ASP A 143 -48.40 -1.99 0.66
C ASP A 143 -48.67 -0.61 0.00
N GLY A 144 -47.65 0.25 -0.10
CA GLY A 144 -47.72 1.59 -0.67
C GLY A 144 -46.74 2.54 0.00
N LEU A 145 -46.77 3.82 -0.39
CA LEU A 145 -46.01 4.88 0.30
C LEU A 145 -46.55 5.04 1.73
N ASN A 146 -45.65 4.94 2.71
CA ASN A 146 -46.00 4.90 4.14
C ASN A 146 -47.00 3.79 4.51
N GLY A 147 -47.01 2.72 3.69
CA GLY A 147 -47.88 1.57 3.85
C GLY A 147 -47.50 0.66 5.02
N LYS A 148 -48.32 -0.36 5.24
CA LYS A 148 -48.03 -1.45 6.16
C LYS A 148 -47.02 -2.43 5.56
N PRO A 149 -46.22 -3.11 6.39
CA PRO A 149 -45.36 -4.21 5.95
C PRO A 149 -46.12 -5.26 5.13
N ASP A 150 -45.62 -5.60 3.94
CA ASP A 150 -46.18 -6.63 3.06
C ASP A 150 -45.12 -7.69 2.69
N PRO A 151 -45.00 -8.76 3.49
CA PRO A 151 -44.06 -9.86 3.23
C PRO A 151 -44.25 -10.58 1.89
N LYS A 152 -45.39 -10.41 1.22
CA LYS A 152 -45.69 -11.14 -0.03
C LYS A 152 -45.09 -10.47 -1.26
N LYS A 153 -44.69 -9.20 -1.18
CA LYS A 153 -44.12 -8.46 -2.33
C LYS A 153 -42.77 -8.98 -2.78
N THR A 154 -41.94 -9.39 -1.83
CA THR A 154 -40.55 -9.77 -2.10
C THR A 154 -40.24 -11.06 -1.36
N ALA A 155 -40.43 -12.19 -2.02
CA ALA A 155 -40.22 -13.51 -1.42
C ALA A 155 -38.74 -13.84 -1.19
N ASP A 156 -37.84 -13.26 -2.00
CA ASP A 156 -36.39 -13.47 -1.93
C ASP A 156 -35.69 -12.17 -1.52
N PRO A 157 -34.63 -12.22 -0.69
CA PRO A 157 -33.93 -11.02 -0.25
C PRO A 157 -33.37 -10.20 -1.42
N ILE A 158 -33.33 -8.89 -1.24
CA ILE A 158 -32.76 -7.94 -2.19
C ILE A 158 -31.33 -7.62 -1.77
N GLU A 159 -30.41 -7.75 -2.72
CA GLU A 159 -29.00 -7.39 -2.55
C GLU A 159 -28.77 -5.97 -3.10
N LEU A 160 -28.38 -5.04 -2.24
CA LEU A 160 -27.97 -3.68 -2.62
C LEU A 160 -26.46 -3.63 -2.77
N TYR A 161 -26.03 -3.09 -3.90
CA TYR A 161 -24.64 -3.08 -4.31
C TYR A 161 -23.84 -2.00 -3.58
N PRO A 162 -22.50 -2.08 -3.58
CA PRO A 162 -21.63 -1.22 -2.79
C PRO A 162 -21.75 0.29 -3.00
N PHE A 163 -22.29 0.70 -4.15
CA PHE A 163 -22.55 2.11 -4.46
C PHE A 163 -23.88 2.62 -3.87
N PHE A 164 -24.49 1.89 -2.93
CA PHE A 164 -25.64 2.35 -2.17
C PHE A 164 -25.25 3.42 -1.14
N GLU A 165 -25.89 4.59 -1.20
CA GLU A 165 -25.46 5.79 -0.47
C GLU A 165 -26.26 6.04 0.83
N HIS A 166 -27.45 5.43 0.99
CA HIS A 166 -28.39 5.77 2.07
C HIS A 166 -28.45 4.74 3.22
N LEU A 167 -27.34 4.04 3.48
CA LEU A 167 -27.28 2.95 4.46
C LEU A 167 -27.78 3.32 5.86
N PRO A 168 -27.35 4.44 6.49
CA PRO A 168 -27.82 4.79 7.84
C PRO A 168 -29.35 4.94 7.91
N ARG A 169 -29.94 5.53 6.86
CA ARG A 169 -31.39 5.72 6.75
C ARG A 169 -32.09 4.38 6.57
N LEU A 170 -31.60 3.53 5.67
CA LEU A 170 -32.16 2.19 5.46
C LEU A 170 -32.13 1.35 6.74
N ILE A 171 -31.02 1.38 7.50
CA ILE A 171 -30.92 0.70 8.79
C ILE A 171 -32.03 1.20 9.74
N SER A 172 -32.25 2.51 9.83
CA SER A 172 -33.31 3.08 10.66
C SER A 172 -34.70 2.61 10.23
N VAL A 173 -34.98 2.60 8.92
CA VAL A 173 -36.26 2.18 8.38
C VAL A 173 -36.50 0.70 8.63
N VAL A 174 -35.54 -0.17 8.29
CA VAL A 174 -35.66 -1.63 8.49
C VAL A 174 -35.87 -1.97 9.97
N LYS A 175 -35.14 -1.32 10.89
CA LYS A 175 -35.33 -1.52 12.34
C LYS A 175 -36.75 -1.20 12.84
N SER A 176 -37.47 -0.32 12.15
CA SER A 176 -38.84 0.06 12.51
C SER A 176 -39.91 -0.91 11.98
N ILE A 177 -39.54 -1.85 11.10
CA ILE A 177 -40.46 -2.77 10.42
C ILE A 177 -40.30 -4.18 11.02
N PRO A 178 -41.28 -4.69 11.79
CA PRO A 178 -41.21 -6.03 12.36
C PRO A 178 -41.09 -7.11 11.28
N GLY A 179 -40.13 -8.03 11.46
CA GLY A 179 -39.89 -9.16 10.56
C GLY A 179 -39.07 -8.83 9.31
N LEU A 180 -38.66 -7.56 9.10
CA LEU A 180 -37.72 -7.22 8.04
C LEU A 180 -36.29 -7.24 8.59
N HIS A 181 -35.40 -7.91 7.87
CA HIS A 181 -34.02 -8.12 8.26
C HIS A 181 -33.08 -7.41 7.30
N LEU A 182 -31.99 -6.85 7.85
CA LEU A 182 -30.89 -6.26 7.08
C LEU A 182 -29.57 -6.76 7.62
N ILE A 183 -28.68 -7.16 6.72
CA ILE A 183 -27.30 -7.49 7.05
C ILE A 183 -26.34 -6.87 6.03
N GLN A 184 -25.14 -6.52 6.48
CA GLN A 184 -24.05 -6.16 5.58
C GLN A 184 -23.08 -7.31 5.47
N VAL A 185 -22.61 -7.57 4.25
CA VAL A 185 -21.72 -8.67 3.94
C VAL A 185 -20.51 -8.14 3.18
N GLU A 186 -19.34 -8.66 3.49
CA GLU A 186 -18.12 -8.34 2.76
C GLU A 186 -17.97 -9.31 1.60
N GLY A 187 -18.14 -8.80 0.38
CA GLY A 187 -17.77 -9.54 -0.83
C GLY A 187 -16.31 -9.26 -1.22
N ALA A 188 -15.86 -9.88 -2.32
CA ALA A 188 -14.49 -9.83 -2.82
C ALA A 188 -13.88 -8.40 -2.89
N TRP A 189 -14.69 -7.44 -3.35
CA TRP A 189 -14.21 -6.07 -3.64
C TRP A 189 -14.82 -5.01 -2.75
N SER A 190 -15.94 -5.29 -2.08
CA SER A 190 -16.68 -4.29 -1.30
C SER A 190 -17.83 -4.87 -0.48
N LYS A 191 -18.54 -3.99 0.25
CA LYS A 191 -19.65 -4.33 1.14
C LYS A 191 -20.99 -4.29 0.42
N TYR A 192 -21.75 -5.37 0.51
CA TYR A 192 -23.12 -5.47 0.02
C TYR A 192 -24.09 -5.35 1.19
N THR A 193 -25.30 -4.88 0.94
CA THR A 193 -26.37 -4.80 1.95
C THR A 193 -27.54 -5.68 1.50
N ILE A 194 -27.90 -6.67 2.31
CA ILE A 194 -28.98 -7.61 1.98
C ILE A 194 -30.18 -7.26 2.85
N VAL A 195 -31.37 -7.16 2.23
CA VAL A 195 -32.63 -6.85 2.92
C VAL A 195 -33.69 -7.88 2.56
N GLY A 196 -34.37 -8.47 3.54
CA GLY A 196 -35.42 -9.47 3.27
C GLY A 196 -36.26 -9.85 4.49
N TRP A 197 -37.40 -10.51 4.26
CA TRP A 197 -38.33 -10.94 5.31
C TRP A 197 -37.91 -12.22 6.02
N ASP A 198 -37.23 -13.11 5.31
CA ASP A 198 -36.80 -14.40 5.83
C ASP A 198 -35.33 -14.33 6.25
N ILE A 199 -35.09 -14.33 7.57
CA ILE A 199 -33.74 -14.30 8.12
C ILE A 199 -32.89 -15.48 7.64
N ALA A 200 -33.47 -16.66 7.43
CA ALA A 200 -32.72 -17.83 6.98
C ALA A 200 -32.22 -17.62 5.55
N LYS A 201 -33.05 -17.04 4.66
CA LYS A 201 -32.60 -16.67 3.31
C LYS A 201 -31.55 -15.56 3.31
N VAL A 202 -31.73 -14.54 4.16
CA VAL A 202 -30.75 -13.45 4.32
C VAL A 202 -29.40 -14.00 4.78
N MET A 203 -29.40 -14.91 5.76
CA MET A 203 -28.19 -15.57 6.26
C MET A 203 -27.56 -16.50 5.22
N ALA A 204 -28.35 -17.24 4.45
CA ALA A 204 -27.81 -18.10 3.38
C ALA A 204 -27.05 -17.30 2.30
N ILE A 205 -27.53 -16.10 1.95
CA ILE A 205 -26.81 -15.20 1.03
C ILE A 205 -25.51 -14.72 1.68
N LYS A 206 -25.53 -14.38 2.98
CA LYS A 206 -24.32 -14.01 3.72
C LYS A 206 -23.27 -15.12 3.71
N GLU A 207 -23.67 -16.35 4.05
CA GLU A 207 -22.79 -17.52 4.06
C GLU A 207 -22.16 -17.76 2.69
N ARG A 208 -22.93 -17.63 1.61
CA ARG A 208 -22.42 -17.73 0.23
C ARG A 208 -21.26 -16.76 -0.04
N TYR A 209 -21.37 -15.51 0.41
CA TYR A 209 -20.30 -14.51 0.25
C TYR A 209 -19.09 -14.80 1.14
N GLU A 210 -19.32 -15.30 2.36
CA GLU A 210 -18.23 -15.70 3.26
C GLU A 210 -17.44 -16.89 2.67
N ASP A 211 -18.13 -17.89 2.13
CA ASP A 211 -17.54 -19.06 1.46
C ASP A 211 -16.77 -18.69 0.20
N GLU A 212 -17.33 -17.81 -0.65
CA GLU A 212 -16.67 -17.34 -1.87
C GLU A 212 -15.37 -16.60 -1.54
N ARG A 213 -15.40 -15.73 -0.53
CA ARG A 213 -14.21 -15.02 -0.05
C ARG A 213 -13.15 -15.96 0.53
N GLU A 214 -13.54 -16.99 1.28
CA GLU A 214 -12.59 -17.98 1.79
C GLU A 214 -11.94 -18.77 0.66
N ARG A 215 -12.72 -19.13 -0.37
CA ARG A 215 -12.21 -19.80 -1.57
C ARG A 215 -11.24 -18.91 -2.35
N GLU A 216 -11.58 -17.65 -2.59
CA GLU A 216 -10.70 -16.70 -3.28
C GLU A 216 -9.39 -16.49 -2.53
N LYS A 217 -9.44 -16.34 -1.20
CA LYS A 217 -8.23 -16.25 -0.36
C LYS A 217 -7.38 -17.50 -0.46
N ALA A 218 -7.98 -18.69 -0.37
CA ALA A 218 -7.26 -19.95 -0.50
C ALA A 218 -6.64 -20.11 -1.90
N GLU A 219 -7.34 -19.68 -2.95
CA GLU A 219 -6.82 -19.69 -4.32
C GLU A 219 -5.66 -18.69 -4.49
N GLU A 220 -5.77 -17.48 -3.94
CA GLU A 220 -4.70 -16.48 -3.96
C GLU A 220 -3.46 -16.95 -3.19
N GLU A 221 -3.64 -17.53 -2.01
CA GLU A 221 -2.57 -18.13 -1.22
C GLU A 221 -1.91 -19.31 -1.95
N ALA A 222 -2.71 -20.19 -2.56
CA ALA A 222 -2.20 -21.30 -3.37
C ALA A 222 -1.42 -20.79 -4.58
N LYS A 223 -1.89 -19.73 -5.24
CA LYS A 223 -1.21 -19.09 -6.36
C LYS A 223 0.11 -18.45 -5.92
N LYS A 224 0.13 -17.75 -4.78
CA LYS A 224 1.36 -17.18 -4.19
C LYS A 224 2.37 -18.28 -3.84
N LEU A 225 1.91 -19.38 -3.25
CA LEU A 225 2.75 -20.52 -2.92
C LEU A 225 3.33 -21.20 -4.17
N ALA A 226 2.50 -21.40 -5.21
CA ALA A 226 2.94 -21.98 -6.47
C ALA A 226 3.96 -21.09 -7.19
N GLN A 227 3.73 -19.77 -7.23
CA GLN A 227 4.69 -18.81 -7.76
C GLN A 227 6.01 -18.84 -6.98
N ARG A 228 5.94 -18.83 -5.64
CA ARG A 228 7.14 -18.94 -4.77
C ARG A 228 7.92 -20.20 -5.09
N GLN A 229 7.24 -21.35 -5.19
CA GLN A 229 7.87 -22.62 -5.50
C GLN A 229 8.52 -22.61 -6.90
N GLU A 230 7.89 -22.01 -7.90
CA GLU A 230 8.47 -21.85 -9.23
C GLU A 230 9.72 -20.97 -9.21
N CYS A 231 9.69 -19.84 -8.50
CA CYS A 231 10.82 -18.94 -8.34
C CYS A 231 12.00 -19.64 -7.64
N TRP A 232 11.73 -20.40 -6.57
CA TRP A 232 12.76 -21.20 -5.91
C TRP A 232 13.35 -22.27 -6.82
N GLN A 233 12.53 -22.94 -7.63
CA GLN A 233 13.04 -23.91 -8.59
C GLN A 233 13.98 -23.27 -9.63
N LYS A 234 13.66 -22.05 -10.08
CA LYS A 234 14.52 -21.28 -10.99
C LYS A 234 15.81 -20.82 -10.30
N ALA A 235 15.71 -20.26 -9.09
CA ALA A 235 16.86 -19.79 -8.30
C ALA A 235 17.84 -20.93 -7.95
N LEU A 236 17.34 -22.14 -7.74
CA LEU A 236 18.18 -23.33 -7.48
C LEU A 236 18.73 -24.00 -8.74
N GLN A 237 18.40 -23.54 -9.94
CA GLN A 237 18.87 -24.14 -11.18
C GLN A 237 20.42 -24.13 -11.29
N PRO A 238 21.14 -23.02 -10.99
CA PRO A 238 22.60 -23.00 -10.98
C PRO A 238 23.22 -24.04 -10.03
N HIS A 239 22.64 -24.20 -8.83
CA HIS A 239 23.08 -25.24 -7.88
C HIS A 239 22.88 -26.64 -8.45
N ARG A 240 21.72 -26.93 -9.05
CA ARG A 240 21.45 -28.23 -9.69
C ARG A 240 22.45 -28.53 -10.81
N ASP A 241 22.81 -27.53 -11.60
CA ASP A 241 23.78 -27.69 -12.68
C ASP A 241 25.19 -27.91 -12.14
N TYR A 242 25.59 -27.18 -11.08
CA TYR A 242 26.85 -27.40 -10.36
C TYR A 242 26.95 -28.83 -9.79
N MET A 243 25.87 -29.32 -9.17
CA MET A 243 25.85 -30.65 -8.55
C MET A 243 26.04 -31.81 -9.54
N LYS A 244 25.84 -31.61 -10.84
CA LYS A 244 26.05 -32.66 -11.86
C LYS A 244 27.51 -33.05 -12.03
N SER A 245 28.44 -32.12 -11.80
CA SER A 245 29.89 -32.34 -11.92
C SER A 245 30.62 -32.28 -10.57
N TYR A 246 29.94 -31.84 -9.52
CA TYR A 246 30.50 -31.68 -8.19
C TYR A 246 30.96 -33.01 -7.58
N ARG A 247 32.13 -32.98 -6.92
CA ARG A 247 32.67 -34.10 -6.15
C ARG A 247 32.90 -33.64 -4.71
N PRO A 248 32.17 -34.19 -3.72
CA PRO A 248 32.32 -33.82 -2.32
C PRO A 248 33.75 -34.06 -1.83
N PRO A 249 34.38 -33.08 -1.15
CA PRO A 249 35.67 -33.27 -0.49
C PRO A 249 35.59 -34.34 0.59
N ALA A 250 36.56 -35.24 0.62
CA ALA A 250 36.64 -36.27 1.66
C ALA A 250 37.09 -35.67 3.00
N GLY A 251 36.66 -36.27 4.11
CA GLY A 251 37.10 -35.89 5.45
C GLY A 251 36.27 -34.79 6.11
N PRO A 252 36.72 -34.29 7.28
CA PRO A 252 35.99 -33.28 8.06
C PRO A 252 35.86 -31.95 7.29
N LEU A 253 34.91 -31.11 7.70
CA LEU A 253 34.73 -29.77 7.14
C LEU A 253 35.95 -28.90 7.46
N THR A 254 36.47 -28.21 6.43
CA THR A 254 37.60 -27.29 6.51
C THR A 254 37.21 -25.91 5.97
N LEU A 255 38.02 -24.88 6.23
CA LEU A 255 37.76 -23.53 5.69
C LEU A 255 37.81 -23.48 4.16
N ASP A 256 38.68 -24.27 3.53
CA ASP A 256 38.77 -24.38 2.07
C ASP A 256 37.49 -24.96 1.45
N ASP A 257 36.78 -25.85 2.17
CA ASP A 257 35.52 -26.41 1.70
C ASP A 257 34.41 -25.34 1.57
N LEU A 258 34.50 -24.28 2.37
CA LEU A 258 33.51 -23.18 2.40
C LEU A 258 33.60 -22.29 1.17
N VAL A 259 34.76 -22.20 0.52
CA VAL A 259 35.02 -21.24 -0.57
C VAL A 259 34.06 -21.46 -1.74
N GLY A 260 33.49 -20.37 -2.23
CA GLY A 260 32.68 -20.38 -3.44
C GLY A 260 31.52 -19.40 -3.43
N SER A 261 30.67 -19.57 -4.43
CA SER A 261 29.47 -18.77 -4.66
C SER A 261 28.24 -19.60 -4.31
N TYR A 262 27.30 -19.02 -3.55
CA TYR A 262 26.10 -19.69 -3.06
C TYR A 262 24.85 -18.87 -3.34
N THR A 263 23.75 -19.55 -3.60
CA THR A 263 22.39 -18.99 -3.55
C THR A 263 21.84 -19.16 -2.15
N ILE A 264 21.29 -18.09 -1.58
CA ILE A 264 20.59 -18.11 -0.29
C ILE A 264 19.09 -18.29 -0.53
N LEU A 265 18.42 -19.08 0.31
CA LEU A 265 16.96 -19.11 0.44
C LEU A 265 16.58 -18.76 1.88
N CYS A 266 15.71 -17.76 2.05
CA CYS A 266 15.24 -17.30 3.35
C CYS A 266 13.75 -16.94 3.27
N GLU A 267 12.88 -17.81 3.78
CA GLU A 267 11.41 -17.66 3.72
C GLU A 267 10.93 -16.34 4.33
N ALA A 268 11.53 -15.93 5.45
CA ALA A 268 11.14 -14.70 6.14
C ALA A 268 11.45 -13.43 5.32
N ILE A 269 12.50 -13.46 4.51
CA ILE A 269 12.88 -12.35 3.63
C ILE A 269 12.00 -12.37 2.38
N ASP A 270 11.77 -13.55 1.79
CA ASP A 270 10.87 -13.72 0.63
C ASP A 270 9.44 -13.24 0.94
N GLU A 271 8.94 -13.53 2.14
CA GLU A 271 7.64 -13.06 2.62
C GLU A 271 7.57 -11.54 2.76
N HIS A 272 8.67 -10.91 3.17
CA HIS A 272 8.74 -9.47 3.38
C HIS A 272 8.91 -8.69 2.07
N LEU A 273 9.71 -9.21 1.14
CA LEU A 273 10.03 -8.55 -0.14
C LEU A 273 8.98 -8.75 -1.25
N GLY A 274 7.96 -9.60 -1.05
CA GLY A 274 6.80 -9.65 -1.95
C GLY A 274 7.12 -10.08 -3.39
N ASN A 275 7.85 -11.19 -3.58
CA ASN A 275 8.30 -11.71 -4.88
C ASN A 275 9.19 -10.75 -5.70
N TYR A 276 9.77 -9.70 -5.11
CA TYR A 276 10.77 -8.89 -5.80
C TYR A 276 12.12 -9.61 -5.84
N HIS A 277 12.60 -9.81 -7.06
CA HIS A 277 13.66 -10.74 -7.42
C HIS A 277 15.01 -10.06 -7.53
N ASP A 278 15.73 -10.00 -6.42
CA ASP A 278 17.18 -10.08 -6.49
C ASP A 278 17.62 -11.51 -6.11
N GLU A 279 18.63 -12.01 -6.80
CA GLU A 279 19.22 -13.29 -6.45
C GLU A 279 19.92 -13.11 -5.09
N LEU A 280 19.44 -13.81 -4.06
CA LEU A 280 20.06 -13.75 -2.74
C LEU A 280 21.37 -14.54 -2.81
N THR A 281 22.50 -13.92 -2.49
CA THR A 281 23.84 -14.49 -2.70
C THR A 281 24.70 -14.47 -1.45
N LEU A 282 25.58 -15.47 -1.34
CA LEU A 282 26.69 -15.50 -0.40
C LEU A 282 27.96 -15.87 -1.17
N GLU A 283 28.97 -15.03 -1.09
CA GLU A 283 30.21 -15.11 -1.86
C GLU A 283 31.40 -15.26 -0.90
N ILE A 284 31.75 -16.51 -0.60
CA ILE A 284 32.77 -16.88 0.40
C ILE A 284 34.16 -16.86 -0.21
N GLN A 285 35.03 -16.00 0.32
CA GLN A 285 36.40 -15.84 -0.14
C GLN A 285 37.31 -16.97 0.32
N LYS A 286 38.47 -17.09 -0.35
CA LYS A 286 39.54 -17.97 0.10
C LYS A 286 40.03 -17.56 1.50
N PRO A 287 40.43 -18.52 2.36
CA PRO A 287 40.95 -18.21 3.68
C PRO A 287 42.19 -17.33 3.61
N ALA A 288 42.09 -16.11 4.14
CA ALA A 288 43.23 -15.23 4.39
C ALA A 288 43.76 -15.36 5.82
N SER A 289 42.99 -16.01 6.71
CA SER A 289 43.31 -16.25 8.11
C SER A 289 43.10 -17.73 8.45
N ALA A 290 43.87 -18.23 9.42
CA ALA A 290 43.65 -19.56 10.00
C ALA A 290 42.40 -19.61 10.90
N ASN A 291 41.87 -18.45 11.31
CA ASN A 291 40.72 -18.35 12.19
C ASN A 291 39.38 -18.37 11.44
N GLY A 292 39.35 -18.08 10.14
CA GLY A 292 38.13 -18.22 9.35
C GLY A 292 38.20 -17.56 7.98
N VAL A 293 37.02 -17.33 7.39
CA VAL A 293 36.83 -16.75 6.06
C VAL A 293 35.89 -15.56 6.11
N VAL A 294 36.01 -14.68 5.12
CA VAL A 294 35.16 -13.50 4.94
C VAL A 294 34.30 -13.72 3.70
N ALA A 295 33.05 -13.29 3.75
CA ALA A 295 32.10 -13.43 2.65
C ALA A 295 31.37 -12.12 2.39
N ALA A 296 31.05 -11.86 1.12
CA ALA A 296 30.04 -10.87 0.74
C ALA A 296 28.68 -11.54 0.78
N PHE A 297 27.64 -10.87 1.29
CA PHE A 297 26.28 -11.38 1.20
C PHE A 297 25.34 -10.30 0.67
N ASN A 298 24.33 -10.74 -0.09
CA ASN A 298 23.22 -9.91 -0.52
C ASN A 298 21.92 -10.70 -0.29
N LEU A 299 21.05 -10.15 0.55
CA LEU A 299 19.74 -10.71 0.88
C LEU A 299 18.60 -9.88 0.28
N GLY A 300 18.88 -9.06 -0.73
CA GLY A 300 17.93 -8.15 -1.40
C GLY A 300 17.55 -6.95 -0.54
N LEU A 301 17.21 -7.20 0.73
CA LEU A 301 16.91 -6.17 1.71
C LEU A 301 18.16 -5.64 2.42
N ILE A 302 19.13 -6.53 2.65
CA ILE A 302 20.36 -6.22 3.39
C ILE A 302 21.52 -6.77 2.59
N GLU A 303 22.54 -5.95 2.43
CA GLU A 303 23.82 -6.35 1.86
C GLU A 303 24.94 -6.07 2.85
N GLY A 304 26.02 -6.84 2.78
CA GLY A 304 27.15 -6.60 3.67
C GLY A 304 28.24 -7.66 3.63
N THR A 305 28.99 -7.70 4.73
CA THR A 305 30.08 -8.63 4.96
C THR A 305 29.71 -9.61 6.07
N MET A 306 30.08 -10.87 5.90
CA MET A 306 29.88 -11.93 6.87
C MET A 306 31.23 -12.58 7.21
N LEU A 307 31.54 -12.68 8.50
CA LEU A 307 32.66 -13.44 9.04
C LEU A 307 32.20 -14.85 9.36
N LEU A 308 32.97 -15.86 8.97
CA LEU A 308 32.62 -17.26 9.09
C LEU A 308 33.78 -18.05 9.70
N ALA A 309 33.51 -18.85 10.74
CA ALA A 309 34.53 -19.66 11.40
C ALA A 309 34.01 -21.01 11.90
N LEU A 310 34.90 -22.00 12.04
CA LEU A 310 34.55 -23.35 12.50
C LEU A 310 34.35 -23.44 14.03
N SER A 311 34.63 -22.37 14.77
CA SER A 311 34.39 -22.29 16.22
C SER A 311 34.13 -20.84 16.65
N HIS A 312 33.44 -20.65 17.78
CA HIS A 312 33.27 -19.32 18.38
C HIS A 312 34.60 -18.65 18.73
N ASP A 313 35.56 -19.40 19.29
CA ASP A 313 36.88 -18.86 19.65
C ASP A 313 37.63 -18.36 18.41
N SER A 314 37.50 -19.08 17.28
CA SER A 314 38.08 -18.67 16.00
C SER A 314 37.35 -17.47 15.38
N LEU A 315 36.00 -17.41 15.50
CA LEU A 315 35.23 -16.26 15.03
C LEU A 315 35.65 -14.97 15.74
N HIS A 316 35.81 -15.04 17.07
CA HIS A 316 36.26 -13.90 17.87
C HIS A 316 37.65 -13.42 17.46
N ARG A 317 38.60 -14.35 17.26
CA ARG A 317 39.95 -13.99 16.77
C ARG A 317 39.92 -13.41 15.37
N LEU A 318 39.06 -13.92 14.49
CA LEU A 318 38.90 -13.38 13.14
C LEU A 318 38.38 -11.94 13.17
N LEU A 319 37.50 -11.61 14.12
CA LEU A 319 37.03 -10.25 14.37
C LEU A 319 38.19 -9.34 14.81
N GLU A 320 39.02 -9.78 15.76
CA GLU A 320 40.21 -9.05 16.24
C GLU A 320 41.28 -8.83 15.15
N GLU A 321 41.36 -9.72 14.16
CA GLU A 321 42.31 -9.65 13.04
C GLU A 321 41.89 -8.71 11.91
N GLN A 322 40.64 -8.24 11.91
CA GLN A 322 40.21 -7.28 10.90
C GLN A 322 41.09 -6.03 10.98
N PRO A 323 41.53 -5.47 9.83
CA PRO A 323 42.52 -4.40 9.80
C PRO A 323 42.05 -3.24 10.69
N PRO A 324 42.96 -2.53 11.38
CA PRO A 324 42.57 -1.44 12.27
C PRO A 324 41.71 -0.43 11.51
N GLU A 325 40.67 0.05 12.19
CA GLU A 325 39.79 1.10 11.73
C GLU A 325 40.63 2.26 11.15
N LEU A 326 40.37 2.65 9.91
CA LEU A 326 41.08 3.77 9.27
C LEU A 326 40.96 4.99 10.19
N THR A 327 42.09 5.41 10.77
CA THR A 327 42.21 6.70 11.39
C THR A 327 42.22 7.72 10.26
N TYR A 328 41.04 8.18 9.87
CA TYR A 328 40.94 9.42 9.12
C TYR A 328 41.63 10.47 9.99
N TYR A 329 42.75 10.99 9.51
CA TYR A 329 43.31 12.19 10.08
C TYR A 329 42.22 13.24 9.87
N GLU A 330 41.60 13.68 10.97
CA GLU A 330 40.96 14.99 10.96
C GLU A 330 42.06 15.93 10.47
N GLU A 331 41.94 16.41 9.23
CA GLU A 331 42.65 17.62 8.84
C GLU A 331 42.09 18.67 9.81
N ASP A 332 42.81 18.86 10.91
CA ASP A 332 42.71 20.03 11.77
C ASP A 332 42.71 21.22 10.80
N GLU A 333 41.54 21.79 10.57
CA GLU A 333 41.45 23.15 10.05
C GLU A 333 42.21 24.01 11.05
N GLU A 334 43.43 24.40 10.69
CA GLU A 334 44.23 25.40 11.36
C GLU A 334 43.44 26.72 11.39
N ASP A 335 42.57 26.88 12.38
CA ASP A 335 42.02 28.17 12.76
C ASP A 335 43.09 28.89 13.58
N GLU A 336 43.87 29.72 12.90
CA GLU A 336 44.80 30.67 13.50
C GLU A 336 44.06 31.58 14.50
N SER A 337 44.13 31.24 15.79
CA SER A 337 43.80 32.19 16.85
C SER A 337 44.78 32.09 18.01
N ASP A 338 45.68 33.07 18.03
CA ASP A 338 46.67 33.32 19.07
C ASP A 338 46.06 33.48 20.47
N GLY A 339 46.53 32.68 21.43
CA GLY A 339 46.06 32.78 22.82
C GLY A 339 46.94 32.08 23.85
N TYR A 340 48.01 32.76 24.28
CA TYR A 340 48.91 32.44 25.40
C TYR A 340 48.24 31.75 26.61
N GLY A 341 48.83 30.64 27.11
CA GLY A 341 48.67 30.29 28.53
C GLY A 341 48.72 28.81 28.91
N SER A 342 49.95 28.28 29.05
CA SER A 342 50.41 27.32 30.08
C SER A 342 49.34 26.54 30.89
N THR A 343 49.34 25.20 30.81
CA THR A 343 49.83 24.35 31.92
C THR A 343 49.73 22.85 31.61
N SER A 344 50.83 22.18 31.92
CA SER A 344 51.08 20.75 31.96
C SER A 344 50.01 19.93 32.71
N LYS A 345 49.38 18.98 32.01
CA LYS A 345 48.79 17.78 32.62
C LYS A 345 49.13 16.53 31.80
N LYS A 346 50.09 15.76 32.30
CA LYS A 346 50.28 14.34 32.01
C LYS A 346 48.93 13.64 32.11
N ARG A 347 48.39 13.16 30.98
CA ARG A 347 47.33 12.15 30.99
C ARG A 347 47.98 10.77 30.87
N LYS A 348 47.53 9.95 31.81
CA LYS A 348 47.88 8.57 32.10
C LYS A 348 47.38 7.70 30.96
N ALA A 349 48.19 6.76 30.50
CA ALA A 349 47.73 5.70 29.60
C ALA A 349 46.51 5.01 30.23
N SER A 350 45.38 5.07 29.53
CA SER A 350 44.22 4.22 29.80
C SER A 350 44.59 2.81 29.36
N GLU A 351 44.59 1.90 30.32
CA GLU A 351 44.67 0.46 30.09
C GLU A 351 43.57 0.02 29.10
N PRO A 352 43.81 -1.00 28.26
CA PRO A 352 42.77 -1.57 27.44
C PRO A 352 41.69 -2.16 28.34
N SER A 353 40.47 -1.67 28.20
CA SER A 353 39.28 -2.26 28.80
C SER A 353 39.21 -3.73 28.42
N GLY A 354 39.45 -4.60 29.39
CA GLY A 354 39.37 -6.05 29.19
C GLY A 354 37.98 -6.43 28.68
N GLY A 355 37.93 -6.89 27.43
CA GLY A 355 36.76 -7.52 26.86
C GLY A 355 36.31 -8.67 27.76
N GLN A 356 35.01 -8.72 28.03
CA GLN A 356 34.42 -9.80 28.80
C GLN A 356 34.67 -11.12 28.08
N ALA A 357 35.37 -12.04 28.75
CA ALA A 357 35.53 -13.40 28.28
C ALA A 357 34.14 -14.02 28.03
N ILE A 358 33.84 -14.30 26.76
CA ILE A 358 32.61 -14.98 26.34
C ILE A 358 32.50 -16.28 27.13
N ARG A 359 31.50 -16.33 28.02
CA ARG A 359 31.21 -17.51 28.84
C ARG A 359 30.86 -18.66 27.92
N ARG A 360 31.78 -19.61 27.76
CA ARG A 360 31.51 -20.94 27.18
C ARG A 360 30.24 -21.49 27.81
N ARG A 361 29.20 -21.77 27.01
CA ARG A 361 28.14 -22.70 27.40
C ARG A 361 28.78 -24.09 27.47
N LEU A 362 29.33 -24.42 28.64
CA LEU A 362 29.88 -25.73 28.97
C LEU A 362 28.75 -26.76 28.80
N GLY A 363 28.71 -27.52 27.70
CA GLY A 363 27.76 -28.62 27.55
C GLY A 363 27.41 -29.05 26.11
N GLU A 364 27.61 -28.23 25.09
CA GLU A 364 27.35 -28.66 23.71
C GLU A 364 28.55 -29.40 23.11
N ALA A 365 28.34 -30.66 22.74
CA ALA A 365 29.32 -31.40 21.96
C ALA A 365 29.54 -30.66 20.62
N PRO A 366 30.81 -30.46 20.19
CA PRO A 366 31.10 -29.74 18.96
C PRO A 366 30.43 -30.44 17.77
N LYS A 367 29.54 -29.72 17.08
CA LYS A 367 28.93 -30.19 15.84
C LYS A 367 29.97 -30.08 14.73
N PRO A 368 30.42 -31.20 14.13
CA PRO A 368 31.59 -31.21 13.26
C PRO A 368 31.41 -30.43 11.94
N ASN A 369 30.17 -30.13 11.55
CA ASN A 369 29.86 -29.41 10.30
C ASN A 369 29.25 -28.02 10.54
N ARG A 370 29.35 -27.49 11.77
CA ARG A 370 28.82 -26.17 12.10
C ARG A 370 29.85 -25.09 11.80
N VAL A 371 29.43 -24.07 11.08
CA VAL A 371 30.15 -22.81 10.87
C VAL A 371 29.39 -21.73 11.61
N TYR A 372 30.07 -20.97 12.46
CA TYR A 372 29.51 -19.82 13.17
C TYR A 372 29.71 -18.57 12.32
N LEU A 373 28.74 -17.66 12.38
CA LEU A 373 28.77 -16.43 11.60
C LEU A 373 28.53 -15.20 12.48
N GLN A 374 29.15 -14.10 12.08
CA GLN A 374 28.78 -12.74 12.48
C GLN A 374 28.69 -11.88 11.22
N TRP A 375 27.75 -10.96 11.16
CA TRP A 375 27.51 -10.15 9.96
C TRP A 375 27.41 -8.66 10.28
N GLY A 376 27.84 -7.84 9.33
CA GLY A 376 27.71 -6.39 9.35
C GLY A 376 27.29 -5.93 7.96
N GLY A 377 26.41 -4.94 7.89
CA GLY A 377 25.81 -4.57 6.61
C GLY A 377 24.95 -3.33 6.71
N ARG A 378 24.14 -3.12 5.67
CA ARG A 378 23.15 -2.05 5.61
C ARG A 378 21.88 -2.56 4.93
N VAL A 379 20.76 -1.94 5.25
CA VAL A 379 19.58 -2.07 4.38
C VAL A 379 19.90 -1.40 3.04
N VAL A 380 19.53 -2.04 1.92
CA VAL A 380 19.80 -1.51 0.58
C VAL A 380 19.21 -0.10 0.46
N ASP A 381 20.01 0.84 -0.03
CA ASP A 381 19.73 2.28 -0.11
C ASP A 381 19.53 3.05 1.22
N ALA A 382 19.75 2.40 2.37
CA ALA A 382 19.54 3.00 3.70
C ALA A 382 20.87 3.23 4.45
N GLU A 383 20.81 3.32 5.78
CA GLU A 383 21.94 3.53 6.67
C GLU A 383 22.60 2.19 7.07
N ILE A 384 23.84 2.27 7.55
CA ILE A 384 24.60 1.12 8.08
C ILE A 384 23.91 0.60 9.35
N GLU A 385 23.74 -0.72 9.42
CA GLU A 385 23.20 -1.43 10.59
C GLU A 385 24.33 -1.73 11.57
N VAL A 386 24.53 -0.84 12.53
CA VAL A 386 25.59 -0.95 13.55
C VAL A 386 25.26 -2.06 14.56
N ASP A 387 26.13 -3.06 14.65
CA ASP A 387 26.01 -4.16 15.62
C ASP A 387 26.49 -3.74 17.02
N GLN A 388 25.76 -2.83 17.70
CA GLN A 388 26.15 -2.26 19.00
C GLN A 388 26.27 -3.28 20.16
N GLY A 389 25.97 -4.57 19.95
CA GLY A 389 25.98 -5.58 20.99
C GLY A 389 26.49 -6.97 20.59
N ASP A 390 27.18 -7.09 19.45
CA ASP A 390 27.57 -8.39 18.87
C ASP A 390 26.37 -9.35 18.71
N GLU A 391 25.21 -8.80 18.34
CA GLU A 391 23.94 -9.49 18.23
C GLU A 391 23.68 -10.02 16.82
N HIS A 392 24.40 -9.51 15.81
CA HIS A 392 24.31 -9.93 14.41
C HIS A 392 25.02 -11.27 14.17
N THR A 393 24.54 -12.32 14.83
CA THR A 393 25.19 -13.64 14.88
C THR A 393 24.32 -14.74 14.30
N GLY A 394 24.93 -15.89 14.05
CA GLY A 394 24.23 -17.08 13.57
C GLY A 394 25.12 -18.30 13.41
N TYR A 395 24.61 -19.28 12.68
CA TYR A 395 25.39 -20.43 12.25
C TYR A 395 24.85 -21.03 10.94
N LEU A 396 25.68 -21.88 10.31
CA LEU A 396 25.37 -22.74 9.18
C LEU A 396 25.79 -24.18 9.52
N ASP A 397 24.88 -25.12 9.43
CA ASP A 397 25.15 -26.55 9.55
C ASP A 397 25.23 -27.16 8.14
N PHE A 398 26.45 -27.48 7.70
CA PHE A 398 26.69 -28.10 6.39
C PHE A 398 26.29 -29.58 6.38
N ASP A 399 25.71 -30.01 5.26
CA ASP A 399 25.44 -31.42 5.02
C ASP A 399 26.72 -32.20 4.69
N ALA A 400 26.59 -33.51 4.47
CA ALA A 400 27.73 -34.36 4.10
C ALA A 400 28.33 -34.02 2.72
N SER A 401 27.59 -33.33 1.84
CA SER A 401 28.11 -32.90 0.55
C SER A 401 29.03 -31.70 0.67
N LYS A 402 28.90 -30.90 1.75
CA LYS A 402 29.57 -29.61 1.93
C LYS A 402 29.18 -28.54 0.89
N ALA A 403 28.21 -28.84 0.03
CA ALA A 403 27.67 -27.93 -0.98
C ALA A 403 26.33 -27.31 -0.57
N THR A 404 25.69 -27.80 0.49
CA THR A 404 24.50 -27.18 1.06
C THR A 404 24.62 -27.05 2.58
N ALA A 405 24.00 -26.01 3.13
CA ALA A 405 23.92 -25.83 4.56
C ALA A 405 22.60 -25.19 4.96
N ARG A 406 22.17 -25.45 6.20
CA ARG A 406 21.01 -24.81 6.83
C ARG A 406 21.46 -24.03 8.03
N GLY A 407 20.98 -22.82 8.17
CA GLY A 407 21.43 -21.91 9.21
C GLY A 407 20.32 -21.16 9.88
N GLU A 408 20.71 -20.49 10.94
CA GLU A 408 19.93 -19.47 11.62
C GLU A 408 20.79 -18.24 11.76
N TRP A 409 20.20 -17.07 11.56
CA TRP A 409 20.83 -15.79 11.84
C TRP A 409 19.86 -14.86 12.55
N VAL A 410 20.40 -13.85 13.24
CA VAL A 410 19.63 -12.89 14.01
C VAL A 410 19.78 -11.51 13.39
N TYR A 411 18.65 -10.82 13.22
CA TYR A 411 18.62 -9.41 12.85
C TYR A 411 17.66 -8.66 13.77
N PRO A 412 18.17 -8.15 14.91
CA PRO A 412 17.36 -7.57 15.97
C PRO A 412 16.53 -6.36 15.54
N ALA A 413 17.08 -5.47 14.72
CA ALA A 413 16.44 -4.22 14.35
C ALA A 413 15.11 -4.44 13.61
N MET A 414 15.06 -5.46 12.74
CA MET A 414 13.88 -5.73 11.91
C MET A 414 12.96 -6.80 12.49
N TRP A 415 13.52 -7.83 13.13
CA TRP A 415 12.74 -9.00 13.56
C TRP A 415 12.75 -9.25 15.07
N GLY A 416 13.45 -8.41 15.84
CA GLY A 416 13.59 -8.53 17.29
C GLY A 416 14.66 -9.55 17.71
N LYS A 417 15.23 -9.35 18.91
CA LYS A 417 16.36 -10.16 19.44
C LYS A 417 16.05 -11.64 19.62
N GLU A 418 14.78 -11.98 19.85
CA GLU A 418 14.35 -13.36 20.13
C GLU A 418 14.08 -14.17 18.87
N ARG A 419 13.85 -13.51 17.73
CA ARG A 419 13.50 -14.19 16.48
C ARG A 419 14.76 -14.55 15.70
N LYS A 420 15.00 -15.85 15.60
CA LYS A 420 16.02 -16.42 14.70
C LYS A 420 15.39 -16.72 13.36
N LEU A 421 16.04 -16.25 12.29
CA LEU A 421 15.57 -16.46 10.92
C LEU A 421 16.27 -17.67 10.35
N ALA A 422 15.48 -18.67 9.93
CA ALA A 422 16.02 -19.83 9.25
C ALA A 422 16.36 -19.48 7.79
N PHE A 423 17.52 -19.92 7.32
CA PHE A 423 17.93 -19.79 5.93
C PHE A 423 18.70 -21.03 5.47
N SER A 424 18.81 -21.20 4.16
CA SER A 424 19.60 -22.27 3.55
C SER A 424 20.49 -21.70 2.48
N ILE A 425 21.68 -22.29 2.29
CA ILE A 425 22.61 -21.92 1.23
C ILE A 425 22.90 -23.11 0.32
N TYR A 426 23.06 -22.82 -0.97
CA TYR A 426 23.23 -23.81 -2.01
C TYR A 426 24.38 -23.40 -2.93
N LYS A 427 25.46 -24.17 -2.94
CA LYS A 427 26.67 -23.86 -3.70
C LYS A 427 26.39 -23.91 -5.21
N ARG A 428 26.70 -22.83 -5.91
CA ARG A 428 26.53 -22.68 -7.37
C ARG A 428 27.86 -22.53 -8.13
N GLY A 429 28.98 -22.41 -7.42
CA GLY A 429 30.32 -22.38 -8.01
C GLY A 429 31.44 -22.42 -6.98
N ASP A 430 32.64 -22.84 -7.41
CA ASP A 430 33.83 -22.94 -6.55
C ASP A 430 34.58 -21.61 -6.38
N GLN A 431 34.25 -20.60 -7.17
CA GLN A 431 34.87 -19.28 -7.11
C GLN A 431 33.82 -18.25 -6.70
N PRO A 432 34.14 -17.38 -5.73
CA PRO A 432 33.28 -16.26 -5.41
C PRO A 432 33.25 -15.27 -6.58
N ARG A 433 32.12 -14.59 -6.76
CA ARG A 433 31.92 -13.62 -7.85
C ARG A 433 32.06 -12.17 -7.41
N GLU A 434 31.88 -11.92 -6.13
CA GLU A 434 31.95 -10.59 -5.52
C GLU A 434 33.02 -10.57 -4.44
N THR A 435 33.56 -9.39 -4.15
CA THR A 435 34.55 -9.20 -3.08
C THR A 435 33.86 -8.50 -1.91
N PRO A 436 33.99 -9.01 -0.67
CA PRO A 436 33.39 -8.37 0.49
C PRO A 436 33.96 -6.99 0.74
N THR A 437 33.10 -6.08 1.18
CA THR A 437 33.52 -4.81 1.78
C THR A 437 34.34 -5.09 3.04
N ASN A 438 35.28 -4.21 3.34
CA ASN A 438 36.06 -4.32 4.57
C ASN A 438 35.12 -4.36 5.79
N TRP A 439 35.34 -5.30 6.72
CA TRP A 439 34.50 -5.46 7.90
C TRP A 439 34.31 -4.16 8.70
N ASN A 440 35.36 -3.38 8.85
CA ASN A 440 35.31 -2.14 9.63
C ASN A 440 34.51 -1.02 8.98
N TYR A 441 34.12 -1.17 7.72
CA TYR A 441 33.18 -0.25 7.08
C TYR A 441 31.81 -0.26 7.78
N TRP A 442 31.45 -1.38 8.42
CA TRP A 442 30.18 -1.54 9.12
C TRP A 442 30.21 -1.06 10.58
N ALA A 443 31.28 -0.38 11.00
CA ALA A 443 31.43 0.15 12.35
C ALA A 443 30.67 1.47 12.56
N GLU A 444 30.33 1.78 13.81
CA GLU A 444 29.60 2.99 14.24
C GLU A 444 30.24 4.28 13.71
N LYS A 445 31.57 4.33 13.66
CA LYS A 445 32.29 5.50 13.14
C LYS A 445 32.00 5.79 11.67
N TRP A 446 31.86 4.75 10.84
CA TRP A 446 31.51 4.94 9.42
C TRP A 446 30.04 5.30 9.25
N TYR A 447 29.15 4.74 10.08
CA TYR A 447 27.78 5.21 10.19
C TYR A 447 27.74 6.72 10.49
N ASP A 448 28.48 7.20 11.49
CA ASP A 448 28.56 8.62 11.83
C ASP A 448 29.08 9.48 10.68
N ILE A 449 30.09 9.01 9.95
CA ILE A 449 30.64 9.71 8.79
C ILE A 449 29.57 9.81 7.69
N GLU A 450 28.89 8.72 7.34
CA GLU A 450 27.85 8.72 6.32
C GLU A 450 26.65 9.58 6.72
N CYS A 451 26.22 9.53 7.97
CA CYS A 451 25.15 10.37 8.49
C CYS A 451 25.53 11.86 8.43
N ARG A 452 26.76 12.24 8.81
CA ARG A 452 27.24 13.63 8.66
C ARG A 452 27.27 14.08 7.20
N GLN A 453 27.69 13.21 6.28
CA GLN A 453 27.72 13.52 4.85
C GLN A 453 26.32 13.65 4.24
N ARG A 454 25.37 12.79 4.64
CA ARG A 454 23.98 12.80 4.12
C ARG A 454 23.14 13.92 4.70
N TRP A 455 23.25 14.18 6.00
CA TRP A 455 22.30 15.03 6.74
C TRP A 455 22.89 16.37 7.22
N GLY A 456 24.21 16.58 7.07
CA GLY A 456 24.93 17.72 7.64
C GLY A 456 25.19 17.52 9.14
N GLY A 457 26.31 18.06 9.64
CA GLY A 457 26.62 18.01 11.08
C GLY A 457 25.59 18.81 11.89
N TRP A 458 25.05 18.22 12.96
CA TRP A 458 24.17 18.89 13.92
C TRP A 458 24.92 19.62 15.03
#